data_AF-D6M4S7-F1
#
_entry.id   AF-D6M4S7-F1
#
_cell.length_a   1.000
_cell.length_b   1.000
_cell.length_c   1.000
_cell.angle_alpha   90.00
_cell.angle_beta   90.00
_cell.angle_gamma   90.00
#
_symmetry.space_group_name_H-M   'P 1'
#
loop_
_entity.id
_entity.type
_entity.pdbx_description
1 polymer ?
#
loop_
_entity_poly.entity_id
_entity_poly.type
_entity_poly.pdbx_seq_one_letter_code
_entity_poly.pdbx_strand_id
1 'polypeptide(L)'
;MRVGTAREAARDWVARHGRALPGFAGAYLSGSTVGLDAAATLSPYADVDLVVVLDTPQPPPRPGKFRYAGALLEVTCEPWAALASAHDVLGDYHLAPPLARADTLIADPDGRLAALGAEVARGFARRGHVLRRC
;
A
#
# COMPACT_ATOMS: atom_id res chain seq x y z
N MET A 1 6.16 -15.12 12.65
CA MET A 1 6.35 -13.77 13.25
C MET A 1 4.98 -13.15 13.52
N ARG A 2 4.87 -12.04 14.27
CA ARG A 2 3.58 -11.34 14.42
C ARG A 2 3.34 -10.40 13.24
N VAL A 3 2.07 -10.16 12.89
CA VAL A 3 1.68 -9.21 11.83
C VAL A 3 2.25 -7.82 12.08
N GLY A 4 2.16 -7.31 13.32
CA GLY A 4 2.69 -6.00 13.68
C GLY A 4 4.19 -5.87 13.43
N THR A 5 4.96 -6.90 13.79
CA THR A 5 6.41 -6.95 13.52
C THR A 5 6.71 -6.99 12.03
N ALA A 6 5.88 -7.68 11.22
CA ALA A 6 6.05 -7.69 9.77
C ALA A 6 5.73 -6.31 9.15
N ARG A 7 4.72 -5.60 9.67
CA ARG A 7 4.42 -4.21 9.28
C ARG A 7 5.54 -3.25 9.67
N GLU A 8 6.16 -3.43 10.84
CA GLU A 8 7.35 -2.66 11.25
C GLU A 8 8.53 -2.90 10.31
N ALA A 9 8.76 -4.14 9.86
CA ALA A 9 9.77 -4.44 8.86
C ALA A 9 9.53 -3.70 7.53
N ALA A 10 8.27 -3.64 7.07
CA ALA A 10 7.91 -2.85 5.90
C ALA A 10 8.16 -1.34 6.10
N ARG A 11 7.81 -0.79 7.27
CA ARG A 11 8.08 0.62 7.62
C ARG A 11 9.58 0.94 7.63
N ASP A 12 10.38 0.08 8.26
CA ASP A 12 11.85 0.24 8.28
C ASP A 12 12.44 0.13 6.87
N TRP A 13 11.94 -0.79 6.04
CA TRP A 13 12.38 -0.89 4.65
C TRP A 13 12.08 0.39 3.85
N VAL A 14 10.88 0.96 3.98
CA VAL A 14 10.53 2.24 3.33
C VAL A 14 11.44 3.36 3.81
N ALA A 15 11.69 3.43 5.13
CA ALA A 15 12.52 4.49 5.70
C ALA A 15 13.97 4.44 5.18
N ARG A 16 14.54 3.24 5.01
CA ARG A 16 15.94 3.06 4.59
C ARG A 16 16.15 3.01 3.08
N HIS A 17 15.21 2.44 2.34
CA HIS A 17 15.37 2.16 0.90
C HIS A 17 14.29 2.85 0.06
N GLY A 18 13.02 2.69 0.44
CA GLY A 18 11.89 3.21 -0.34
C GLY A 18 11.96 4.72 -0.57
N ARG A 19 12.25 5.49 0.48
CA ARG A 19 12.39 6.95 0.42
C ARG A 19 13.53 7.45 -0.48
N ALA A 20 14.53 6.62 -0.75
CA ALA A 20 15.64 6.96 -1.63
C ALA A 20 15.32 6.71 -3.11
N LEU A 21 14.17 6.11 -3.42
CA LEU A 21 13.76 5.89 -4.81
C LEU A 21 13.44 7.24 -5.49
N PRO A 22 13.94 7.48 -6.72
CA PRO A 22 13.62 8.68 -7.46
C PRO A 22 12.12 8.88 -7.62
N GLY A 23 11.64 10.07 -7.28
CA GLY A 23 10.23 10.42 -7.34
C GLY A 23 9.37 9.84 -6.21
N PHE A 24 9.95 9.37 -5.09
CA PHE A 24 9.15 8.86 -3.97
C PHE A 24 8.03 9.82 -3.53
N ALA A 25 6.78 9.39 -3.68
CA ALA A 25 5.58 10.15 -3.34
C ALA A 25 4.82 9.56 -2.14
N GLY A 26 5.20 8.37 -1.67
CA GLY A 26 4.65 7.76 -0.48
C GLY A 26 4.65 6.24 -0.53
N ALA A 27 4.12 5.61 0.51
CA ALA A 27 3.99 4.16 0.59
C ALA A 27 2.85 3.73 1.50
N TYR A 28 2.24 2.59 1.19
CA TYR A 28 1.16 2.00 1.96
C TYR A 28 1.17 0.46 1.88
N LEU A 29 0.56 -0.19 2.87
CA LEU A 29 0.36 -1.63 2.91
C LEU A 29 -0.85 -2.04 2.09
N SER A 30 -0.76 -3.16 1.39
CA SER A 30 -1.86 -3.74 0.62
C SER A 30 -2.09 -5.21 0.98
N GLY A 31 -3.02 -5.83 0.25
CA GLY A 31 -3.25 -7.26 0.26
C GLY A 31 -3.82 -7.82 1.56
N SER A 32 -3.63 -9.12 1.74
CA SER A 32 -4.40 -9.92 2.70
C SER A 32 -4.05 -9.62 4.17
N THR A 33 -2.85 -9.11 4.43
CA THR A 33 -2.36 -8.88 5.80
C THR A 33 -2.86 -7.59 6.42
N VAL A 34 -3.40 -6.67 5.61
CA VAL A 34 -3.93 -5.37 6.07
C VAL A 34 -5.08 -5.56 7.07
N GLY A 35 -5.96 -6.55 6.84
CA GLY A 35 -7.11 -6.84 7.71
C GLY A 35 -6.78 -7.54 9.03
N LEU A 36 -5.54 -8.01 9.21
CA LEU A 36 -5.18 -8.86 10.36
C LEU A 36 -4.84 -8.05 11.60
N ASP A 37 -5.11 -8.63 12.77
CA ASP A 37 -4.69 -8.10 14.06
C ASP A 37 -3.14 -8.09 14.15
N ALA A 38 -2.57 -7.00 14.65
CA ALA A 38 -1.12 -6.86 14.81
C ALA A 38 -0.50 -7.94 15.72
N ALA A 39 -1.25 -8.45 16.70
CA ALA A 39 -0.83 -9.53 17.59
C ALA A 39 -0.93 -10.92 16.95
N ALA A 40 -1.67 -11.07 15.85
CA ALA A 40 -1.85 -12.36 15.19
C ALA A 40 -0.53 -12.93 14.66
N THR A 41 -0.40 -14.24 14.72
CA THR A 41 0.72 -14.96 14.11
C THR A 41 0.56 -14.95 12.60
N LEU A 42 1.55 -14.37 11.91
CA LEU A 42 1.66 -14.40 10.47
C LEU A 42 2.26 -15.74 10.02
N SER A 43 1.60 -16.39 9.07
CA SER A 43 2.11 -17.59 8.39
C SER A 43 3.51 -17.32 7.81
N PRO A 44 4.45 -18.27 7.89
CA PRO A 44 5.79 -18.09 7.31
C PRO A 44 5.80 -17.99 5.77
N TYR A 45 4.68 -18.34 5.13
CA TYR A 45 4.47 -18.27 3.68
C TYR A 45 3.62 -17.06 3.26
N ALA A 46 3.08 -16.31 4.22
CA ALA A 46 2.37 -15.08 3.93
C ALA A 46 3.38 -13.94 3.72
N ASP A 47 3.12 -13.16 2.69
CA ASP A 47 3.80 -11.93 2.35
C ASP A 47 3.12 -10.71 2.97
N VAL A 48 3.89 -9.63 3.07
CA VAL A 48 3.40 -8.29 3.34
C VAL A 48 3.53 -7.48 2.06
N ASP A 49 2.38 -7.21 1.43
CA ASP A 49 2.33 -6.38 0.23
C ASP A 49 2.60 -4.93 0.60
N LEU A 50 3.65 -4.38 0.00
CA LEU A 50 4.09 -3.00 0.17
C LEU A 50 4.00 -2.30 -1.18
N VAL A 51 3.15 -1.28 -1.27
CA VAL A 51 3.09 -0.41 -2.43
C VAL A 51 3.91 0.84 -2.17
N VAL A 52 4.86 1.13 -3.05
CA VAL A 52 5.59 2.39 -3.11
C VAL A 52 5.04 3.20 -4.27
N VAL A 53 4.60 4.42 -3.99
CA VAL A 53 4.09 5.33 -5.01
C VAL A 53 5.21 6.26 -5.44
N LEU A 54 5.42 6.37 -6.75
CA LEU A 54 6.46 7.21 -7.34
C LEU A 54 5.85 8.21 -8.32
N ASP A 55 6.22 9.49 -8.21
CA ASP A 55 5.89 10.56 -9.15
C ASP A 55 6.83 10.51 -10.36
N THR A 56 6.80 9.38 -11.06
CA THR A 56 7.48 9.15 -12.34
C THR A 56 6.52 8.41 -13.28
N PRO A 57 6.49 8.76 -14.58
CA PRO A 57 5.64 8.09 -15.55
C PRO A 57 6.03 6.63 -15.79
N GLN A 58 7.30 6.26 -15.50
CA GLN A 58 7.82 4.91 -15.66
C GLN A 58 8.58 4.54 -14.38
N PRO A 59 7.91 3.94 -13.39
CA PRO A 59 8.60 3.46 -12.20
C PRO A 59 9.62 2.36 -12.57
N PRO A 60 10.74 2.26 -11.84
CA PRO A 60 11.71 1.20 -12.05
C PRO A 60 11.05 -0.17 -11.85
N PRO A 61 11.65 -1.25 -12.40
CA PRO A 61 11.17 -2.61 -12.18
C PRO A 61 10.95 -2.90 -10.71
N ARG A 62 9.85 -3.61 -10.42
CA ARG A 62 9.47 -3.98 -9.04
C ARG A 62 10.61 -4.75 -8.38
N PRO A 63 11.00 -4.40 -7.13
CA PRO A 63 11.93 -5.22 -6.35
C PRO A 63 11.41 -6.65 -6.15
N GLY A 64 10.09 -6.84 -6.20
CA GLY A 64 9.44 -8.14 -6.13
C GLY A 64 9.40 -8.67 -4.70
N LYS A 65 9.51 -10.00 -4.58
CA LYS A 65 9.35 -10.72 -3.32
C LYS A 65 10.69 -11.09 -2.70
N PHE A 66 10.95 -10.67 -1.47
CA PHE A 66 12.21 -10.95 -0.76
C PHE A 66 12.02 -10.94 0.75
N ARG A 67 12.99 -11.50 1.49
CA ARG A 67 13.00 -11.46 2.96
C ARG A 67 13.71 -10.20 3.47
N TYR A 68 13.09 -9.49 4.41
CA TYR A 68 13.66 -8.34 5.10
C TYR A 68 13.27 -8.35 6.58
N ALA A 69 14.25 -8.25 7.48
CA ALA A 69 14.05 -8.34 8.93
C ALA A 69 13.15 -9.52 9.37
N GLY A 70 13.26 -10.66 8.68
CA GLY A 70 12.47 -11.86 8.92
C GLY A 70 11.09 -11.90 8.25
N ALA A 71 10.55 -10.77 7.77
CA ALA A 71 9.31 -10.70 7.00
C ALA A 71 9.55 -11.05 5.53
N LEU A 72 8.56 -11.68 4.88
CA LEU A 72 8.49 -11.80 3.43
C LEU A 72 7.78 -10.55 2.91
N LEU A 73 8.51 -9.63 2.29
CA LEU A 73 7.94 -8.43 1.67
C LEU A 73 7.71 -8.70 0.18
N GLU A 74 6.59 -8.24 -0.34
CA GLU A 74 6.35 -8.11 -1.77
C GLU A 74 6.21 -6.63 -2.11
N VAL A 75 7.22 -6.06 -2.75
CA VAL A 75 7.27 -4.63 -3.06
C VAL A 75 6.85 -4.38 -4.50
N THR A 76 5.80 -3.58 -4.65
CA THR A 76 5.31 -3.07 -5.93
C THR A 76 5.49 -1.56 -5.99
N CYS A 77 5.95 -1.05 -7.13
CA CYS A 77 6.05 0.38 -7.41
C CYS A 77 4.91 0.78 -8.33
N GLU A 78 4.11 1.77 -7.91
CA GLU A 78 3.01 2.32 -8.70
C GLU A 78 3.29 3.78 -9.07
N PRO A 79 3.02 4.21 -10.31
CA PRO A 79 3.13 5.61 -10.67
C PRO A 79 2.01 6.42 -9.99
N TRP A 80 2.30 7.65 -9.56
CA TRP A 80 1.29 8.55 -9.00
C TRP A 80 0.08 8.72 -9.95
N ALA A 81 0.32 8.70 -11.26
CA ALA A 81 -0.71 8.80 -12.28
C ALA A 81 -1.82 7.74 -12.14
N ALA A 82 -1.51 6.53 -11.64
CA ALA A 82 -2.50 5.49 -11.39
C ALA A 82 -3.42 5.80 -10.19
N LEU A 83 -3.00 6.71 -9.30
CA LEU A 83 -3.72 7.14 -8.10
C LEU A 83 -4.32 8.56 -8.23
N ALA A 84 -4.18 9.20 -9.39
CA ALA A 84 -4.53 10.61 -9.57
C ALA A 84 -6.04 10.92 -9.46
N SER A 85 -6.89 9.90 -9.49
CA SER A 85 -8.34 10.02 -9.49
C SER A 85 -8.96 9.07 -8.47
N ALA A 86 -9.60 9.64 -7.43
CA ALA A 86 -10.31 8.83 -6.45
C ALA A 86 -11.44 8.01 -7.09
N HIS A 87 -12.06 8.51 -8.16
CA HIS A 87 -13.08 7.79 -8.91
C HIS A 87 -12.52 6.52 -9.56
N ASP A 88 -11.32 6.60 -10.13
CA ASP A 88 -10.68 5.45 -10.78
C ASP A 88 -10.20 4.45 -9.74
N VAL A 89 -9.55 4.94 -8.68
CA VAL A 89 -9.15 4.14 -7.52
C VAL A 89 -10.34 3.40 -6.93
N LEU A 90 -11.49 4.05 -6.75
CA LEU A 90 -12.72 3.46 -6.20
C LEU A 90 -13.30 2.32 -7.04
N GLY A 91 -13.00 2.27 -8.33
CA GLY A 91 -13.37 1.18 -9.21
C GLY A 91 -12.34 0.06 -9.30
N ASP A 92 -11.14 0.27 -8.77
CA ASP A 92 -10.06 -0.70 -8.82
C ASP A 92 -10.05 -1.57 -7.56
N TYR A 93 -10.12 -2.90 -7.75
CA TYR A 93 -10.21 -3.84 -6.65
C TYR A 93 -8.88 -4.04 -5.90
N HIS A 94 -7.74 -3.70 -6.50
CA HIS A 94 -6.43 -3.73 -5.85
C HIS A 94 -6.12 -2.43 -5.10
N LEU A 95 -6.53 -1.29 -5.65
CA LEU A 95 -6.22 0.03 -5.07
C LEU A 95 -7.24 0.49 -4.02
N ALA A 96 -8.54 0.29 -4.26
CA ALA A 96 -9.56 0.80 -3.34
C ALA A 96 -9.45 0.22 -1.92
N PRO A 97 -9.37 -1.11 -1.71
CA PRO A 97 -9.41 -1.68 -0.36
C PRO A 97 -8.31 -1.16 0.59
N PRO A 98 -7.03 -1.10 0.21
CA PRO A 98 -6.00 -0.59 1.09
C PRO A 98 -6.11 0.93 1.31
N LEU A 99 -6.43 1.71 0.28
CA LEU A 99 -6.51 3.18 0.37
C LEU A 99 -7.76 3.67 1.13
N ALA A 100 -8.80 2.84 1.25
CA ALA A 100 -9.97 3.14 2.07
C ALA A 100 -9.73 3.04 3.58
N ARG A 101 -8.57 2.51 4.01
CA ARG A 101 -8.24 2.29 5.42
C ARG A 101 -7.10 3.21 5.84
N ALA A 102 -7.25 3.89 6.98
CA ALA A 102 -6.24 4.83 7.46
C ALA A 102 -4.98 4.15 8.02
N ASP A 103 -5.09 2.88 8.46
CA ASP A 103 -4.00 2.14 9.11
C ASP A 103 -3.00 1.49 8.13
N THR A 104 -3.18 1.69 6.83
CA THR A 104 -2.31 1.15 5.77
C THR A 104 -1.18 2.10 5.39
N LEU A 105 -1.32 3.41 5.60
CA LEU A 105 -0.31 4.39 5.25
C LEU A 105 0.97 4.17 6.05
N ILE A 106 2.11 4.12 5.35
CA ILE A 106 3.45 4.01 5.92
C ILE A 106 4.15 5.36 5.88
N ALA A 107 4.09 6.03 4.72
CA ALA A 107 4.74 7.31 4.49
C ALA A 107 3.94 8.12 3.48
N ASP A 108 3.77 9.40 3.75
CA ASP A 108 3.05 10.34 2.90
C ASP A 108 3.68 11.73 3.08
N PRO A 109 4.78 12.03 2.35
CA PRO A 109 5.58 13.24 2.58
C PRO A 109 4.76 14.52 2.39
N ASP A 110 3.85 14.51 1.42
CA ASP A 110 3.11 15.69 0.96
C ASP A 110 1.64 15.67 1.39
N GLY A 111 1.19 14.63 2.10
CA GLY A 111 -0.22 14.46 2.51
C GLY A 111 -1.16 14.03 1.37
N ARG A 112 -0.63 13.77 0.17
CA ARG A 112 -1.44 13.48 -1.03
C ARG A 112 -2.14 12.12 -0.90
N LEU A 113 -1.45 11.11 -0.34
CA LEU A 113 -2.06 9.77 -0.15
C LEU A 113 -3.15 9.79 0.92
N ALA A 114 -2.95 10.54 2.01
CA ALA A 114 -3.96 10.71 3.05
C ALA A 114 -5.20 11.44 2.51
N ALA A 115 -5.02 12.49 1.70
CA ALA A 115 -6.13 13.19 1.06
C ALA A 115 -6.92 12.27 0.12
N LEU A 116 -6.22 11.52 -0.74
CA LEU A 116 -6.83 10.53 -1.62
C LEU A 116 -7.57 9.45 -0.82
N GLY A 117 -6.93 8.88 0.20
CA GLY A 117 -7.50 7.85 1.05
C GLY A 117 -8.78 8.31 1.75
N ALA A 118 -8.84 9.57 2.20
CA ALA A 118 -10.04 10.14 2.78
C ALA A 118 -11.21 10.24 1.76
N GLU A 119 -10.92 10.54 0.50
CA GLU A 119 -11.93 10.53 -0.56
C GLU A 119 -12.39 9.11 -0.92
N VAL A 120 -11.44 8.19 -1.05
CA VAL A 120 -11.72 6.77 -1.29
C VAL A 120 -12.56 6.20 -0.15
N ALA A 121 -12.22 6.46 1.11
CA ALA A 121 -12.98 5.99 2.27
C ALA A 121 -14.46 6.45 2.23
N ARG A 122 -14.73 7.72 1.88
CA ARG A 122 -16.11 8.25 1.72
C ARG A 122 -16.88 7.58 0.59
N GLY A 123 -16.18 7.17 -0.46
CA GLY A 123 -16.77 6.54 -1.65
C GLY A 123 -16.88 5.01 -1.55
N PHE A 124 -16.12 4.38 -0.65
CA PHE A 124 -15.83 2.95 -0.69
C PHE A 124 -17.07 2.07 -0.58
N ALA A 125 -18.04 2.41 0.27
CA ALA A 125 -19.25 1.61 0.46
C ALA A 125 -20.40 1.97 -0.52
N ARG A 126 -20.21 2.95 -1.42
CA ARG A 126 -21.28 3.36 -2.34
C ARG A 126 -21.53 2.25 -3.36
N ARG A 127 -22.81 1.88 -3.55
CA ARG A 127 -23.25 0.79 -4.44
C ARG A 127 -22.61 0.87 -5.83
N GLY A 128 -22.56 2.05 -6.44
CA GLY A 128 -21.94 2.23 -7.77
C GLY A 128 -20.46 1.84 -7.81
N HIS A 129 -19.69 2.14 -6.76
CA HIS A 129 -18.28 1.76 -6.67
C HIS A 129 -18.07 0.30 -6.24
N VAL A 130 -18.98 -0.26 -5.45
CA VAL A 130 -18.99 -1.71 -5.16
C VAL A 130 -19.15 -2.51 -6.46
N LEU A 131 -20.16 -2.17 -7.28
CA LEU A 131 -20.42 -2.87 -8.54
C LEU A 131 -19.28 -2.75 -9.56
N ARG A 132 -18.50 -1.66 -9.52
CA ARG A 132 -17.34 -1.48 -10.41
C ARG A 132 -16.12 -2.34 -10.05
N ARG A 133 -16.06 -2.85 -8.82
CA ARG A 133 -14.94 -3.68 -8.31
C ARG A 133 -15.21 -5.18 -8.37
N CYS A 134 -16.43 -5.57 -8.75
CA CYS A 134 -16.86 -6.96 -8.95
C CYS A 134 -16.66 -7.38 -10.41
#